data_AF-A0A9D9GV74-F1
#
_entry.id   AF-A0A9D9GV74-F1
#
_cell.length_a   1.000
_cell.length_b   1.000
_cell.length_c   1.000
_cell.angle_alpha   90.00
_cell.angle_beta   90.00
_cell.angle_gamma   90.00
#
_symmetry.space_group_name_H-M   'P 1'
#
loop_
_entity.id
_entity.type
_entity.pdbx_description
1 polymer ?
#
loop_
_entity_poly.entity_id
_entity_poly.type
_entity_poly.pdbx_seq_one_letter_code
_entity_poly.pdbx_strand_id
1 'polypeptide(L)'
;MTKSIKEIMIALNQVLTTTVWVNEDRQIISLADELQIGHNNAPRSIEDLPRPSLVGAYVSLQIRTDNFDVAAESLETKALAMRVKEMVFAEAKKIMDSADATTSAQVARAA
;
A
#
# COMPACT_ATOMS: atom_id res chain seq x y z
N MET A 1 -14.17 5.44 18.33
CA MET A 1 -15.06 4.48 17.65
C MET A 1 -14.20 3.37 17.08
N THR A 2 -14.60 2.11 17.21
CA THR A 2 -13.97 1.00 16.49
C THR A 2 -14.24 1.17 15.00
N LYS A 3 -13.19 1.34 14.19
CA LYS A 3 -13.32 1.56 12.75
C LYS A 3 -13.95 0.35 12.08
N SER A 4 -14.77 0.59 11.06
CA SER A 4 -15.45 -0.48 10.34
C SER A 4 -14.45 -1.27 9.49
N ILE A 5 -14.60 -2.60 9.42
CA ILE A 5 -13.83 -3.45 8.50
C ILE A 5 -13.88 -2.90 7.06
N LYS A 6 -15.02 -2.32 6.67
CA LYS A 6 -15.20 -1.70 5.35
C LYS A 6 -14.24 -0.52 5.12
N GLU A 7 -14.02 0.33 6.12
CA GLU A 7 -13.13 1.49 6.02
C GLU A 7 -11.68 1.05 5.91
N ILE A 8 -11.29 0.02 6.67
CA ILE A 8 -9.97 -0.61 6.59
C ILE A 8 -9.73 -1.15 5.18
N MET A 9 -10.70 -1.85 4.61
CA MET A 9 -10.60 -2.39 3.26
C MET A 9 -10.51 -1.30 2.19
N ILE A 10 -11.26 -0.20 2.34
CA ILE A 10 -11.19 0.94 1.40
C ILE A 10 -9.78 1.56 1.43
N ALA A 11 -9.24 1.83 2.62
CA ALA A 11 -7.92 2.41 2.76
C ALA A 11 -6.82 1.49 2.22
N LEU A 12 -6.91 0.19 2.49
CA LEU A 12 -5.99 -0.80 1.93
C LEU A 12 -6.07 -0.83 0.40
N ASN A 13 -7.28 -0.93 -0.17
CA ASN A 13 -7.45 -0.93 -1.62
C ASN A 13 -6.90 0.34 -2.27
N GLN A 14 -7.09 1.50 -1.64
CA GLN A 14 -6.51 2.76 -2.11
C GLN A 14 -4.98 2.71 -2.13
N VAL A 15 -4.34 2.20 -1.09
CA VAL A 15 -2.88 2.05 -1.06
C VAL A 15 -2.41 1.08 -2.15
N LEU A 16 -3.05 -0.07 -2.28
CA LEU A 16 -2.64 -1.12 -3.21
C LEU A 16 -2.78 -0.68 -4.67
N THR A 17 -3.85 0.04 -5.01
CA THR A 17 -4.11 0.55 -6.37
C THR A 17 -3.24 1.75 -6.75
N THR A 18 -2.84 2.58 -5.78
CA THR A 18 -1.99 3.75 -6.03
C THR A 18 -0.49 3.46 -5.95
N THR A 19 -0.11 2.30 -5.43
CA THR A 19 1.29 1.85 -5.43
C THR A 19 1.60 1.25 -6.78
N VAL A 20 2.22 2.04 -7.66
CA VAL A 20 2.49 1.68 -9.07
C VAL A 20 3.97 1.72 -9.41
N TRP A 21 4.40 0.84 -10.33
CA TRP A 21 5.75 0.83 -10.90
C TRP A 21 5.73 0.37 -12.36
N VAL A 22 6.87 0.47 -13.04
CA VAL A 22 7.06 -0.06 -14.39
C VAL A 22 7.66 -1.46 -14.29
N ASN A 23 6.98 -2.47 -14.84
CA ASN A 23 7.46 -3.86 -14.84
C ASN A 23 8.48 -4.12 -15.96
N GLU A 24 8.95 -5.37 -16.05
CA GLU A 24 9.93 -5.79 -17.07
C GLU A 24 9.40 -5.64 -18.51
N ASP A 25 8.08 -5.74 -18.70
CA ASP A 25 7.40 -5.53 -19.98
C ASP A 25 7.15 -4.05 -20.32
N ARG A 26 7.69 -3.13 -19.52
CA ARG A 26 7.50 -1.67 -19.66
C ARG A 26 6.06 -1.21 -19.49
N GLN A 27 5.26 -1.98 -18.77
CA GLN A 27 3.89 -1.65 -18.42
C GLN A 27 3.82 -1.02 -17.04
N ILE A 28 2.91 -0.06 -16.87
CA ILE A 28 2.57 0.47 -15.54
C ILE A 28 1.64 -0.55 -14.89
N ILE A 29 2.05 -1.09 -13.74
CA ILE A 29 1.28 -2.05 -12.95
C ILE A 29 1.12 -1.54 -11.53
N SER A 30 -0.02 -1.84 -10.90
CA SER A 30 -0.25 -1.57 -9.48
C SER A 30 0.02 -2.80 -8.61
N LEU A 31 0.24 -2.57 -7.31
CA LEU A 31 0.36 -3.66 -6.35
C LEU A 31 -0.93 -4.49 -6.24
N ALA A 32 -2.10 -3.86 -6.46
CA ALA A 32 -3.38 -4.56 -6.50
C ALA A 32 -3.46 -5.55 -7.68
N ASP A 33 -2.99 -5.14 -8.87
CA ASP A 33 -2.98 -5.98 -10.07
C ASP A 33 -2.05 -7.18 -9.89
N GLU A 34 -0.84 -6.93 -9.36
CA GLU A 34 0.18 -7.95 -9.11
C GLU A 34 -0.29 -8.99 -8.07
N LEU A 35 -1.04 -8.55 -7.06
CA LEU A 35 -1.66 -9.42 -6.04
C LEU A 35 -2.94 -10.10 -6.55
N GLN A 36 -3.41 -9.78 -7.75
CA GLN A 36 -4.65 -10.28 -8.37
C GLN A 36 -5.90 -9.98 -7.54
N ILE A 37 -5.93 -8.84 -6.84
CA ILE A 37 -7.09 -8.46 -6.02
C ILE A 37 -8.26 -8.10 -6.93
N GLY A 38 -9.43 -8.72 -6.71
CA GLY A 38 -10.64 -8.45 -7.49
C GLY A 38 -10.70 -9.17 -8.84
N HIS A 39 -9.67 -9.93 -9.21
CA HIS A 39 -9.77 -10.94 -10.25
C HIS A 39 -10.36 -12.21 -9.63
N ASN A 40 -11.17 -12.99 -10.36
CA ASN A 40 -11.84 -14.22 -9.89
C ASN A 40 -10.87 -15.38 -9.50
N ASN A 41 -9.62 -15.06 -9.19
CA ASN A 41 -8.56 -15.95 -8.72
C ASN A 41 -8.36 -15.80 -7.21
N ALA A 42 -7.64 -16.76 -6.61
CA ALA A 42 -7.17 -16.61 -5.23
C ALA A 42 -6.15 -15.45 -5.15
N PRO A 43 -6.35 -14.46 -4.28
CA PRO A 43 -5.39 -13.38 -4.07
C PRO A 43 -4.01 -13.94 -3.71
N ARG A 44 -2.94 -13.34 -4.24
CA ARG A 44 -1.57 -13.69 -3.85
C ARG A 44 -1.19 -12.94 -2.57
N SER A 45 -0.25 -13.50 -1.81
CA SER A 45 0.37 -12.76 -0.71
C SER A 45 1.52 -11.90 -1.20
N ILE A 46 1.81 -10.81 -0.49
CA ILE A 46 2.99 -9.96 -0.78
C ILE A 46 4.29 -10.79 -0.70
N GLU A 47 4.36 -11.74 0.23
CA GLU A 47 5.51 -12.64 0.39
C GLU A 47 5.77 -13.56 -0.81
N ASP A 48 4.75 -13.81 -1.63
CA ASP A 48 4.83 -14.69 -2.79
C ASP A 48 5.19 -13.90 -4.07
N LEU A 49 5.32 -12.57 -3.98
CA LEU A 49 5.62 -11.74 -5.13
C LEU A 49 7.07 -11.92 -5.60
N PRO A 50 7.31 -11.87 -6.92
CA PRO A 50 8.66 -11.94 -7.45
C PRO A 50 9.45 -10.70 -7.02
N ARG A 51 10.77 -10.86 -6.86
CA ARG A 51 11.66 -9.80 -6.37
C ARG A 51 11.55 -8.48 -7.16
N PRO A 52 11.46 -8.46 -8.51
CA PRO A 52 11.27 -7.21 -9.26
C PRO A 52 10.01 -6.44 -8.83
N SER A 53 8.89 -7.13 -8.63
CA SER A 53 7.64 -6.53 -8.16
C SER A 53 7.76 -5.99 -6.74
N LEU A 54 8.46 -6.71 -5.85
CA LEU A 54 8.74 -6.23 -4.50
C LEU A 54 9.61 -4.96 -4.50
N VAL A 55 10.64 -4.90 -5.36
CA VAL A 55 11.49 -3.71 -5.50
C VAL A 55 10.67 -2.54 -6.03
N GLY A 56 9.88 -2.75 -7.09
CA GLY A 56 9.03 -1.72 -7.67
C GLY A 56 8.02 -1.15 -6.67
N ALA A 57 7.32 -2.04 -5.95
CA ALA A 57 6.39 -1.64 -4.90
C ALA A 57 7.08 -0.88 -3.77
N TYR A 58 8.24 -1.37 -3.29
CA TYR A 58 8.98 -0.72 -2.21
C TYR A 58 9.44 0.68 -2.61
N VAL A 59 10.08 0.83 -3.77
CA VAL A 59 10.54 2.15 -4.28
C VAL A 59 9.37 3.11 -4.47
N SER A 60 8.24 2.64 -5.02
CA SER A 60 7.02 3.44 -5.17
C SER A 60 6.52 3.96 -3.82
N LEU A 61 6.49 3.09 -2.80
CA LEU A 61 6.11 3.46 -1.43
C LEU A 61 7.12 4.42 -0.77
N GLN A 62 8.42 4.24 -1.01
CA GLN A 62 9.45 5.15 -0.51
C GLN A 62 9.28 6.55 -1.07
N ILE A 63 9.03 6.67 -2.37
CA ILE A 63 8.76 7.96 -3.04
C ILE A 63 7.50 8.60 -2.46
N ARG A 64 6.41 7.83 -2.31
CA ARG A 64 5.15 8.36 -1.80
C ARG A 64 5.26 8.85 -0.35
N THR A 65 6.08 8.19 0.45
CA THR A 65 6.23 8.48 1.88
C THR A 65 7.42 9.37 2.22
N ASP A 66 8.22 9.76 1.22
CA ASP A 66 9.48 10.48 1.40
C ASP A 66 10.42 9.79 2.41
N ASN A 67 10.45 8.45 2.37
CA ASN A 67 11.31 7.62 3.23
C ASN A 67 12.30 6.81 2.39
N PHE A 68 13.57 7.24 2.39
CA PHE A 68 14.66 6.62 1.62
C PHE A 68 15.74 5.99 2.49
N ASP A 69 15.39 5.53 3.70
CA ASP A 69 16.37 5.08 4.71
C ASP A 69 17.25 3.90 4.25
N VAL A 70 16.68 2.99 3.46
CA VAL A 70 17.36 1.76 3.03
C VAL A 70 17.12 1.52 1.55
N ALA A 71 18.19 1.24 0.81
CA ALA A 71 18.09 0.88 -0.61
C ALA A 71 17.49 -0.52 -0.78
N ALA A 72 16.52 -0.66 -1.70
CA ALA A 72 15.83 -1.92 -1.98
C ALA A 72 16.80 -3.09 -2.28
N GLU A 73 17.89 -2.79 -2.99
CA GLU A 73 18.91 -3.76 -3.39
C GLU A 73 19.66 -4.38 -2.21
N SER A 74 19.80 -3.63 -1.11
CA SER A 74 20.50 -4.08 0.09
C SER A 74 19.67 -5.04 0.96
N LEU A 75 18.37 -5.18 0.67
CA LEU A 75 17.47 -6.03 1.42
C LEU A 75 17.37 -7.44 0.79
N GLU A 76 17.36 -8.45 1.64
CA GLU A 76 16.95 -9.80 1.24
C GLU A 76 15.46 -9.81 0.86
N THR A 77 15.07 -10.70 -0.05
CA THR A 77 13.70 -10.74 -0.61
C THR A 77 12.63 -10.83 0.48
N LYS A 78 12.87 -11.66 1.51
CA LYS A 78 11.93 -11.80 2.64
C LYS A 78 11.81 -10.52 3.47
N ALA A 79 12.93 -9.85 3.74
CA ALA A 79 12.94 -8.60 4.47
C ALA A 79 12.26 -7.49 3.66
N LEU A 80 12.48 -7.46 2.35
CA LEU A 80 11.83 -6.53 1.42
C LEU A 80 10.31 -6.72 1.42
N ALA A 81 9.82 -7.97 1.32
CA ALA A 81 8.38 -8.26 1.39
C ALA A 81 7.74 -7.79 2.71
N MET A 82 8.43 -8.02 3.84
CA MET A 82 7.97 -7.53 5.14
C MET A 82 7.91 -6.00 5.19
N ARG A 83 8.93 -5.31 4.67
CA ARG A 83 8.94 -3.84 4.62
C ARG A 83 7.83 -3.27 3.75
N VAL A 84 7.59 -3.84 2.57
CA VAL A 84 6.46 -3.46 1.71
C VAL A 84 5.15 -3.61 2.48
N LYS A 85 4.94 -4.74 3.15
CA LYS A 85 3.74 -4.99 3.95
C LYS A 85 3.57 -3.94 5.06
N GLU A 86 4.61 -3.67 5.83
CA GLU A 86 4.60 -2.67 6.90
C GLU A 86 4.24 -1.28 6.38
N MET A 87 4.86 -0.85 5.27
CA MET A 87 4.58 0.44 4.64
C MET A 87 3.14 0.53 4.13
N VAL A 88 2.62 -0.53 3.51
CA VAL A 88 1.22 -0.58 3.05
C VAL A 88 0.26 -0.37 4.21
N PHE A 89 0.46 -1.08 5.33
CA PHE A 89 -0.40 -0.93 6.50
C PHE A 89 -0.25 0.42 7.18
N ALA A 90 0.97 0.95 7.28
CA ALA A 90 1.21 2.29 7.84
C ALA A 90 0.49 3.37 7.02
N GLU A 91 0.52 3.26 5.70
CA GLU A 91 -0.13 4.20 4.79
C GLU A 91 -1.66 4.08 4.83
N ALA A 92 -2.20 2.85 4.87
CA ALA A 92 -3.62 2.64 5.03
C ALA A 92 -4.12 3.24 6.36
N LYS A 93 -3.34 3.06 7.43
CA LYS A 93 -3.64 3.67 8.74
C LYS A 93 -3.68 5.20 8.66
N LYS A 94 -2.73 5.85 7.99
CA LYS A 94 -2.72 7.32 7.81
C LYS A 94 -3.95 7.83 7.07
N ILE A 95 -4.36 7.13 6.00
CA ILE A 95 -5.58 7.47 5.25
C ILE A 95 -6.80 7.41 6.17
N MET A 96 -6.91 6.35 6.96
CA MET A 96 -8.02 6.17 7.90
C MET A 96 -8.01 7.26 8.99
N ASP A 97 -6.85 7.61 9.54
CA ASP A 97 -6.75 8.63 10.60
C ASP A 97 -7.06 10.04 10.05
N SER A 98 -6.73 10.31 8.79
CA SER A 98 -7.02 11.59 8.12
C SER A 98 -8.51 11.75 7.77
N ALA A 99 -9.19 10.65 7.42
CA ALA A 99 -10.64 10.65 7.18
C ALA A 99 -11.43 11.01 8.46
N ASP A 100 -10.97 10.54 9.62
CA ASP A 100 -11.58 10.85 10.92
C ASP A 100 -11.42 12.33 11.30
N ALA A 101 -10.26 12.94 11.00
CA ALA A 101 -9.99 14.36 11.25
C ALA A 101 -10.91 15.28 10.43
N THR A 102 -11.27 14.88 9.21
CA THR A 102 -12.17 15.64 8.33
C THR A 102 -13.61 15.63 8.85
N THR A 103 -14.04 14.48 9.40
CA THR A 103 -15.39 14.31 9.96
C THR A 103 -15.57 15.10 11.26
N SER A 104 -14.55 15.12 12.12
CA SER A 104 -14.58 15.88 13.38
C SER A 104 -14.51 17.41 13.16
N ALA A 105 -13.82 17.88 12.12
CA ALA A 105 -13.80 19.29 11.74
C ALA A 105 -15.14 19.82 11.19
N GLN A 106 -15.96 18.97 10.54
CA GLN A 106 -17.29 19.36 10.08
C GLN A 106 -18.29 19.54 11.24
N VAL A 107 -18.21 18.71 12.29
CA VAL A 107 -19.09 18.82 13.45
C VAL A 107 -18.77 20.07 14.28
N ALA A 108 -17.50 20.43 14.41
CA ALA A 108 -17.08 21.61 15.17
C ALA A 108 -17.45 22.96 14.51
N ARG A 109 -17.80 22.97 13.21
CA ARG A 109 -18.29 24.18 12.51
C ARG A 109 -19.81 24.33 12.53
N ALA A 110 -20.53 23.30 12.99
CA ALA A 110 -21.99 23.28 13.02
C ALA A 110 -22.58 23.52 14.43
N ALA A 111 -21.73 23.87 15.41
CA ALA A 111 -22.10 24.16 16.80
C ALA A 111 -21.93 25.64 17.13
#